data_AF-A0A483AQ06-F1
#
_entry.id   AF-A0A483AQ06-F1
#
_cell.length_a   1.000
_cell.length_b   1.000
_cell.length_c   1.000
_cell.angle_alpha   90.00
_cell.angle_beta   90.00
_cell.angle_gamma   90.00
#
_symmetry.space_group_name_H-M   'P 1'
#
loop_
_entity.id
_entity.type
_entity.pdbx_description
1 polymer ?
#
loop_
_entity_poly.entity_id
_entity_poly.type
_entity_poly.pdbx_seq_one_letter_code
_entity_poly.pdbx_strand_id
1 'polypeptide(L)'
;KQTHIDAKRKGCNLKTILKNNMKNKNKGRDSFITKMRSPYERVFSQTNHRTRYRGVAKNQFAMFMESLAFNLKRMVILNEEYGF
;
A
#
# COMPACT_ATOMS: atom_id res chain seq x y z
N LYS A 1 24.46 -6.90 -0.18
CA LYS A 1 23.32 -7.48 -0.94
C LYS A 1 22.93 -6.50 -2.04
N GLN A 2 23.29 -6.75 -3.29
CA GLN A 2 22.81 -5.93 -4.41
C GLN A 2 21.35 -6.32 -4.71
N THR A 3 20.43 -5.69 -3.99
CA THR A 3 18.98 -5.97 -4.05
C THR A 3 18.41 -5.91 -5.46
N HIS A 4 18.93 -5.02 -6.31
CA HIS A 4 18.53 -4.90 -7.70
C HIS A 4 18.97 -6.10 -8.57
N ILE A 5 20.16 -6.65 -8.32
CA ILE A 5 20.68 -7.82 -9.06
C ILE A 5 19.89 -9.07 -8.67
N ASP A 6 19.60 -9.23 -7.38
CA ASP A 6 18.85 -10.38 -6.86
C ASP A 6 17.39 -10.37 -7.33
N ALA A 7 16.75 -9.19 -7.41
CA ALA A 7 15.40 -9.07 -7.95
C ALA A 7 15.38 -9.34 -9.46
N LYS A 8 16.36 -8.81 -10.21
CA LYS A 8 16.49 -9.06 -11.65
C LYS A 8 16.71 -10.54 -11.95
N ARG A 9 17.49 -11.26 -11.13
CA ARG A 9 17.67 -12.71 -11.22
C ARG A 9 16.35 -13.49 -11.04
N LYS A 10 15.39 -12.92 -10.30
CA LYS A 10 14.04 -13.48 -10.09
C LYS A 10 13.01 -12.97 -11.12
N GLY A 11 13.43 -12.24 -12.15
CA GLY A 11 12.52 -11.65 -13.13
C GLY A 11 11.71 -10.46 -12.61
N CYS A 12 12.04 -9.94 -11.43
CA CYS A 12 11.35 -8.80 -10.82
C CYS A 12 12.12 -7.49 -11.06
N ASN A 13 11.43 -6.48 -11.60
CA ASN A 13 11.97 -5.13 -11.74
C ASN A 13 11.59 -4.28 -10.52
N LEU A 14 12.57 -3.90 -9.70
CA LEU A 14 12.34 -3.04 -8.53
C LEU A 14 12.07 -1.60 -8.97
N LYS A 15 10.81 -1.17 -8.85
CA LYS A 15 10.38 0.22 -9.05
C LYS A 15 9.99 0.86 -7.71
N THR A 16 11.00 1.13 -6.89
CA THR A 16 10.83 1.78 -5.58
C THR A 16 10.61 3.29 -5.73
N ILE A 17 9.60 3.83 -5.04
CA ILE A 17 9.42 5.29 -4.93
C ILE A 17 10.38 5.81 -3.86
N LEU A 18 11.09 6.88 -4.17
CA LEU A 18 12.06 7.49 -3.26
C LEU A 18 11.36 8.46 -2.30
N LYS A 19 11.93 8.71 -1.12
CA LYS A 19 11.40 9.73 -0.18
C LYS A 19 11.60 11.13 -0.76
N ASN A 20 10.73 12.07 -0.39
CA ASN A 20 10.76 13.45 -0.91
C ASN A 20 12.11 14.17 -0.72
N ASN A 21 12.87 13.80 0.32
CA ASN A 21 14.13 14.45 0.68
C ASN A 21 15.36 13.78 0.02
N MET A 22 15.19 12.78 -0.85
CA MET A 22 16.31 12.07 -1.48
C MET A 22 16.85 12.87 -2.68
N LYS A 23 18.17 13.09 -2.72
CA LYS A 23 18.85 13.86 -3.78
C LYS A 23 18.52 13.40 -5.20
N ASN A 24 18.38 12.09 -5.41
CA ASN A 24 18.13 11.51 -6.73
C ASN A 24 16.65 11.22 -7.01
N LYS A 25 15.73 11.89 -6.30
CA LYS A 25 14.29 11.68 -6.51
C LYS A 25 13.84 12.31 -7.82
N ASN A 26 13.31 11.48 -8.72
CA ASN A 26 12.60 11.94 -9.90
C ASN A 26 11.09 11.91 -9.66
N LYS A 27 10.48 13.08 -9.45
CA LYS A 27 9.04 13.23 -9.15
C LYS A 27 8.14 12.73 -10.29
N GLY A 28 8.53 12.95 -11.55
CA GLY A 28 7.75 12.51 -12.71
C GLY A 28 7.68 10.99 -12.83
N ARG A 29 8.84 10.33 -12.73
CA ARG A 29 8.94 8.86 -12.71
C ARG A 29 8.12 8.26 -11.57
N ASP A 30 8.27 8.81 -10.36
CA ASP A 30 7.59 8.29 -9.18
C ASP A 30 6.07 8.51 -9.25
N SER A 31 5.59 9.61 -9.84
CA SER A 31 4.16 9.86 -10.12
C SER A 31 3.57 8.83 -11.08
N PHE A 32 4.28 8.54 -12.19
CA PHE A 32 3.87 7.51 -13.14
C PHE A 32 3.81 6.11 -12.50
N ILE A 33 4.84 5.73 -11.74
CA ILE A 33 4.85 4.45 -11.01
C ILE A 33 3.70 4.41 -9.99
N THR A 34 3.43 5.51 -9.28
CA THR A 34 2.30 5.60 -8.31
C THR A 34 0.96 5.35 -8.98
N LYS A 35 0.77 5.81 -10.23
CA LYS A 35 -0.47 5.58 -11.00
C LYS A 35 -0.58 4.16 -11.54
N MET A 36 0.54 3.52 -11.90
CA MET A 36 0.57 2.12 -12.36
C MET A 36 0.48 1.09 -11.23
N ARG A 37 0.74 1.48 -9.97
CA ARG A 37 0.58 0.59 -8.82
C ARG A 37 -0.85 0.06 -8.76
N SER A 38 -1.00 -1.18 -8.30
CA SER A 38 -2.32 -1.81 -8.17
C SER A 38 -3.24 -0.91 -7.31
N PRO A 39 -4.56 -0.85 -7.60
CA PRO A 39 -5.49 0.07 -6.94
C PRO A 39 -5.42 0.04 -5.40
N TYR A 40 -5.05 -1.11 -4.84
CA TYR A 40 -5.02 -1.36 -3.40
C TYR A 40 -3.73 -0.91 -2.70
N GLU A 41 -2.60 -0.75 -3.41
CA GLU A 41 -1.35 -0.28 -2.80
C GLU A 41 -1.46 1.16 -2.26
N ARG A 42 -2.32 1.99 -2.86
CA ARG A 42 -2.62 3.35 -2.38
C ARG A 42 -3.34 3.34 -1.04
N VAL A 43 -4.21 2.36 -0.80
CA VAL A 43 -4.98 2.23 0.45
C VAL A 43 -4.07 1.81 1.59
N PHE A 44 -3.18 0.85 1.34
CA PHE A 44 -2.23 0.39 2.36
C PHE A 44 -1.21 1.47 2.77
N SER A 45 -0.94 2.45 1.90
CA SER A 45 -0.07 3.58 2.25
C SER A 45 -0.69 4.57 3.26
N GLN A 46 -2.01 4.51 3.44
CA GLN A 46 -2.74 5.32 4.41
C GLN A 46 -2.93 4.60 5.76
N THR A 47 -2.61 3.31 5.83
CA THR A 47 -2.72 2.53 7.05
C THR A 47 -1.73 3.03 8.10
N ASN A 48 -2.20 3.18 9.35
CA ASN A 48 -1.35 3.65 10.44
C ASN A 48 -0.23 2.63 10.72
N HIS A 49 1.01 3.09 10.66
CA HIS A 49 2.18 2.24 10.92
C HIS A 49 2.39 1.93 12.40
N ARG A 50 1.59 2.52 13.30
CA ARG A 50 1.70 2.36 14.75
C ARG A 50 0.51 1.58 15.30
N THR A 51 0.82 0.58 16.12
CA THR A 51 -0.18 -0.21 16.85
C THR A 51 -0.54 0.45 18.17
N ARG A 52 -1.84 0.60 18.47
CA ARG A 52 -2.33 1.23 19.70
C ARG A 52 -2.16 0.35 20.94
N TYR A 53 -2.34 -0.96 20.81
CA TYR A 53 -2.40 -1.86 21.96
C TYR A 53 -1.08 -2.59 22.20
N ARG A 54 -0.86 -2.99 23.46
CA ARG A 54 0.18 -3.95 23.83
C ARG A 54 -0.41 -5.36 23.75
N GLY A 55 0.13 -6.18 22.86
CA GLY A 55 -0.28 -7.57 22.65
C GLY A 55 -0.71 -7.88 21.22
N VAL A 56 -0.25 -9.03 20.70
CA VAL A 56 -0.46 -9.45 19.31
C VAL A 56 -1.94 -9.65 19.00
N ALA A 57 -2.67 -10.39 19.84
CA ALA A 57 -4.09 -10.68 19.63
C ALA A 57 -4.96 -9.42 19.55
N LYS A 58 -4.71 -8.42 20.41
CA LYS A 58 -5.46 -7.15 20.41
C LYS A 58 -5.21 -6.34 19.14
N ASN A 59 -3.96 -6.28 18.69
CA ASN A 59 -3.61 -5.58 17.47
C ASN A 59 -4.12 -6.30 16.22
N GLN A 60 -4.08 -7.64 16.19
CA GLN A 60 -4.66 -8.44 15.11
C GLN A 60 -6.16 -8.21 15.01
N PHE A 61 -6.87 -8.27 16.13
CA PHE A 61 -8.31 -8.00 16.17
C PHE A 61 -8.64 -6.58 15.70
N ALA A 62 -7.91 -5.57 16.18
CA ALA A 62 -8.11 -4.19 15.77
C ALA A 62 -7.93 -4.00 14.26
N MET A 63 -6.83 -4.50 13.70
CA MET A 63 -6.57 -4.43 12.25
C MET A 63 -7.62 -5.19 11.44
N PHE A 64 -8.05 -6.35 11.93
CA PHE A 64 -9.08 -7.15 11.27
C PHE A 64 -10.41 -6.39 11.21
N MET A 65 -10.89 -5.87 12.34
CA MET A 65 -12.15 -5.13 12.40
C MET A 65 -12.08 -3.83 11.58
N GLU A 66 -10.95 -3.11 11.60
CA GLU A 66 -10.75 -1.91 10.78
C GLU A 66 -10.82 -2.24 9.28
N SER A 67 -10.12 -3.30 8.84
CA SER A 67 -10.13 -3.73 7.45
C SER A 67 -11.52 -4.18 6.98
N LEU A 68 -12.26 -4.89 7.85
CA LEU A 68 -13.60 -5.37 7.56
C LEU A 68 -14.57 -4.19 7.42
N ALA A 69 -14.54 -3.25 8.37
CA ALA A 69 -15.38 -2.04 8.30
C ALA A 69 -15.07 -1.18 7.07
N PHE A 70 -13.79 -1.00 6.73
CA PHE A 70 -13.37 -0.27 5.54
C PHE A 70 -13.89 -0.93 4.25
N ASN A 71 -13.68 -2.24 4.11
CA ASN A 71 -14.11 -2.99 2.94
C ASN A 71 -15.64 -2.98 2.78
N LEU A 72 -16.39 -3.20 3.87
CA LEU A 72 -17.86 -3.15 3.83
C LEU A 72 -18.38 -1.76 3.44
N LYS A 73 -17.82 -0.70 4.03
CA LYS A 73 -18.18 0.67 3.64
C LYS A 73 -17.91 0.92 2.16
N ARG A 74 -16.79 0.42 1.64
CA ARG A 74 -16.43 0.60 0.23
C ARG A 74 -17.28 -0.26 -0.71
N MET A 75 -17.73 -1.44 -0.28
CA MET A 75 -18.71 -2.23 -1.02
C MET A 75 -20.04 -1.47 -1.20
N VAL A 76 -20.54 -0.80 -0.16
CA VAL A 76 -21.77 0.01 -0.25
C VAL A 76 -21.63 1.11 -1.30
N ILE A 77 -20.52 1.85 -1.28
CA ILE A 77 -20.31 2.93 -2.26
C ILE A 77 -20.08 2.36 -3.67
N LEU A 78 -19.40 1.20 -3.81
CA LEU A 78 -19.25 0.55 -5.12
C LEU A 78 -20.59 0.09 -5.68
N ASN A 79 -21.49 -0.40 -4.84
CA ASN A 79 -22.84 -0.74 -5.26
C ASN A 79 -23.60 0.50 -5.75
N GLU A 80 -23.51 1.62 -5.02
CA GLU A 80 -24.14 2.88 -5.44
C GLU A 80 -23.57 3.43 -6.77
N GLU A 81 -22.25 3.34 -6.99
CA GLU A 81 -21.59 3.86 -8.19
C GLU A 81 -21.76 2.95 -9.43
N TYR A 82 -21.80 1.63 -9.25
CA TYR A 82 -21.69 0.65 -10.35
C TYR A 82 -22.83 -0.39 -10.42
N GLY A 83 -23.69 -0.48 -9.41
CA GLY A 83 -24.92 -1.27 -9.43
C GLY A 83 -24.73 -2.80 -9.48
N PHE A 84 -23.93 -3.35 -8.55
CA PHE A 84 -23.78 -4.81 -8.38
C PHE A 84 -24.60 -5.35 -7.21
#